data_AF-A0A2V7M4L3-F1
#
_entry.id   AF-A0A2V7M4L3-F1
#
_cell.length_a   1.000
_cell.length_b   1.000
_cell.length_c   1.000
_cell.angle_alpha   90.00
_cell.angle_beta   90.00
_cell.angle_gamma   90.00
#
_symmetry.space_group_name_H-M   'P 1'
#
loop_
_entity.id
_entity.type
_entity.pdbx_description
1 polymer ?
#
loop_
_entity_poly.entity_id
_entity_poly.type
_entity_poly.pdbx_seq_one_letter_code
_entity_poly.pdbx_strand_id
1 'polypeptide(L)'
;MLAVYGGFLILHPGHYGWLDSLDLAIHEFGHPLFGLFGEFIGVLGGTLMQLLTPAIFVAYFWRQGDRHAAMVALWWVAQNLWNVSVYVQDARAEVLPLVGGGEHDWNYLLGALGLLNQDQVIGGAVRLAGVLVYAWSCLGGWTYASERAEPP
;
A
#
# COMPACT_ATOMS: atom_id res chain seq x y z
N MET A 1 -7.76 11.52 13.87
CA MET A 1 -6.41 10.97 14.10
C MET A 1 -5.78 10.43 12.81
N LEU A 2 -6.44 9.55 12.05
CA LEU A 2 -5.90 8.99 10.80
C LEU A 2 -5.58 10.05 9.72
N ALA A 3 -6.39 11.11 9.58
CA ALA A 3 -6.07 12.21 8.67
C ALA A 3 -4.74 12.89 9.04
N VAL A 4 -4.55 13.24 10.32
CA VAL A 4 -3.29 13.87 10.77
C VAL A 4 -2.11 12.93 10.58
N TYR A 5 -2.26 11.66 10.94
CA TYR A 5 -1.19 10.66 10.77
C TYR A 5 -0.86 10.41 9.30
N GLY A 6 -1.86 10.29 8.42
CA GLY A 6 -1.65 10.16 6.98
C GLY A 6 -0.94 11.37 6.37
N GLY A 7 -1.31 12.57 6.79
CA GLY A 7 -0.58 13.80 6.42
C GLY A 7 0.89 13.76 6.84
N PHE A 8 1.17 13.28 8.06
CA PHE A 8 2.55 13.08 8.53
C PHE A 8 3.31 12.07 7.66
N LEU A 9 2.72 10.92 7.31
CA LEU A 9 3.35 9.89 6.48
C LEU A 9 3.65 10.39 5.06
N ILE A 10 2.73 11.15 4.44
CA ILE A 10 2.95 11.75 3.11
C ILE A 10 4.19 12.66 3.12
N LEU A 11 4.37 13.43 4.19
CA LEU A 11 5.49 14.37 4.34
C LEU A 11 6.80 13.69 4.74
N HIS A 12 6.73 12.51 5.36
CA HIS A 12 7.88 11.75 5.84
C HIS A 12 7.86 10.34 5.23
N PRO A 13 8.09 10.20 3.91
CA PRO A 13 7.99 8.91 3.23
C PRO A 13 8.99 7.85 3.75
N GLY A 14 10.10 8.28 4.38
CA GLY A 14 11.05 7.37 5.03
C GLY A 14 10.70 6.96 6.46
N HIS A 15 9.54 7.38 6.98
CA HIS A 15 9.08 6.92 8.28
C HIS A 15 8.67 5.45 8.19
N TYR A 16 9.28 4.61 9.01
CA TYR A 16 8.93 3.20 9.13
C TYR A 16 8.33 2.94 10.51
N GLY A 17 7.09 2.45 10.53
CA GLY A 17 6.31 2.21 11.73
C GLY A 17 5.89 0.74 11.91
N TRP A 18 5.05 0.52 12.91
CA TRP A 18 4.50 -0.81 13.19
C TRP A 18 3.62 -1.32 12.05
N LEU A 19 2.91 -0.43 11.35
CA LEU A 19 2.04 -0.79 10.24
C LEU A 19 2.87 -1.27 9.04
N ASP A 20 3.98 -0.61 8.75
CA ASP A 20 4.93 -1.06 7.72
C ASP A 20 5.52 -2.44 8.05
N SER A 21 5.70 -2.76 9.34
CA SER A 21 6.16 -4.10 9.77
C SER A 21 5.09 -5.17 9.53
N LEU A 22 3.81 -4.82 9.70
CA LEU A 22 2.69 -5.69 9.38
C LEU A 22 2.56 -5.88 7.86
N ASP A 23 2.62 -4.78 7.11
CA ASP A 23 2.56 -4.80 5.64
C ASP A 23 3.69 -5.64 5.06
N LEU A 24 4.90 -5.51 5.61
CA LEU A 24 6.05 -6.33 5.23
C LEU A 24 5.83 -7.82 5.50
N ALA A 25 5.27 -8.19 6.66
CA ALA A 25 4.96 -9.59 6.94
C ALA A 25 3.91 -10.17 5.97
N ILE A 26 2.92 -9.35 5.58
CA ILE A 26 1.91 -9.72 4.58
C ILE A 26 2.53 -9.82 3.17
N HIS A 27 3.47 -8.92 2.84
CA HIS A 27 4.23 -8.92 1.60
C HIS A 27 5.06 -10.21 1.49
N GLU A 28 5.83 -10.56 2.50
CA GLU A 28 6.62 -11.80 2.50
C GLU A 28 5.76 -13.06 2.35
N PHE A 29 4.55 -13.05 2.93
CA PHE A 29 3.60 -14.14 2.74
C PHE A 29 3.07 -14.23 1.30
N GLY A 30 3.01 -13.11 0.58
CA GLY A 30 2.59 -13.06 -0.81
C GLY A 30 3.51 -13.85 -1.74
N HIS A 31 4.83 -13.81 -1.52
CA HIS A 31 5.79 -14.50 -2.39
C HIS A 31 5.53 -16.00 -2.57
N PRO A 32 5.45 -16.84 -1.52
CA PRO A 32 5.17 -18.26 -1.67
C PRO A 32 3.75 -18.54 -2.17
N LEU A 33 2.77 -17.70 -1.79
CA LEU A 33 1.38 -17.87 -2.21
C LEU A 33 1.24 -17.69 -3.73
N PHE A 34 1.84 -16.64 -4.27
CA PHE A 34 1.78 -16.31 -5.69
C PHE A 34 2.88 -16.98 -6.53
N GLY A 35 3.94 -17.47 -5.89
CA GLY A 35 5.01 -18.22 -6.55
C GLY A 35 4.53 -19.52 -7.22
N LEU A 36 3.38 -20.03 -6.80
CA LEU A 36 2.68 -21.14 -7.48
C LEU A 36 2.33 -20.82 -8.94
N PHE A 37 2.27 -19.55 -9.31
CA PHE A 37 1.96 -19.08 -10.67
C PHE A 37 3.20 -18.67 -11.48
N GLY A 38 4.40 -18.97 -10.97
CA GLY A 38 5.68 -18.67 -11.62
C GLY A 38 6.42 -17.50 -10.99
N GLU A 39 7.69 -17.34 -11.36
CA GLU A 39 8.63 -16.42 -10.69
C GLU A 39 8.18 -14.97 -10.74
N PHE A 40 7.85 -14.44 -11.92
CA PHE A 40 7.42 -13.04 -12.05
C PHE A 40 6.18 -12.73 -11.19
N ILE A 41 5.19 -13.62 -11.18
CA ILE A 41 3.97 -13.45 -10.38
C ILE A 41 4.28 -13.66 -8.88
N GLY A 42 5.21 -14.56 -8.55
CA GLY A 42 5.69 -14.75 -7.18
C GLY A 42 6.35 -13.51 -6.60
N VAL A 43 7.27 -12.88 -7.34
CA VAL A 43 7.93 -11.63 -6.93
C VAL A 43 6.91 -10.49 -6.83
N LEU A 44 6.04 -10.32 -7.83
CA LEU A 44 4.93 -9.35 -7.78
C LEU A 44 3.95 -9.64 -6.63
N GLY A 45 3.87 -10.91 -6.23
CA GLY A 45 2.98 -11.46 -5.22
C GLY A 45 3.06 -10.79 -3.87
N GLY A 46 4.26 -10.36 -3.45
CA GLY A 46 4.40 -9.64 -2.20
C GLY A 46 3.63 -8.31 -2.22
N THR A 47 3.84 -7.52 -3.26
CA THR A 47 3.11 -6.25 -3.41
C THR A 47 1.61 -6.45 -3.66
N LEU A 48 1.23 -7.52 -4.37
CA LEU A 48 -0.19 -7.85 -4.53
C LEU A 48 -0.85 -8.19 -3.19
N MET A 49 -0.21 -9.03 -2.36
CA MET A 49 -0.80 -9.48 -1.10
C MET A 49 -0.95 -8.32 -0.10
N GLN A 50 0.04 -7.43 0.00
CA GLN A 50 -0.03 -6.27 0.89
C GLN A 50 -1.16 -5.30 0.48
N LEU A 51 -1.46 -5.15 -0.81
CA LEU A 51 -2.58 -4.31 -1.29
C LEU A 51 -3.94 -5.02 -1.21
N LEU A 52 -3.99 -6.32 -1.52
CA LEU A 52 -5.23 -7.10 -1.51
C LEU A 52 -5.81 -7.23 -0.12
N THR A 53 -4.96 -7.40 0.90
CA THR A 53 -5.39 -7.59 2.28
C THR A 53 -6.30 -6.44 2.78
N PRO A 54 -5.86 -5.17 2.81
CA PRO A 54 -6.73 -4.06 3.18
C PRO A 54 -7.90 -3.88 2.22
N ALA A 55 -7.72 -4.13 0.91
CA ALA A 55 -8.81 -4.04 -0.06
C ALA A 55 -9.96 -5.04 0.19
N ILE A 56 -9.65 -6.25 0.68
CA ILE A 56 -10.66 -7.23 1.11
C ILE A 56 -11.46 -6.68 2.29
N PHE A 57 -10.82 -6.03 3.27
CA PHE A 57 -11.53 -5.38 4.37
C PHE A 57 -12.41 -4.23 3.90
N VAL A 58 -11.95 -3.41 2.94
CA VAL A 58 -12.77 -2.37 2.30
C VAL A 58 -14.04 -3.00 1.72
N ALA A 59 -13.89 -4.04 0.90
CA ALA A 59 -15.02 -4.71 0.25
C ALA A 59 -15.98 -5.37 1.27
N TYR A 60 -15.43 -5.96 2.33
CA TYR A 60 -16.20 -6.57 3.40
C TYR A 60 -17.08 -5.55 4.14
N PHE A 61 -16.49 -4.47 4.67
CA PHE A 61 -17.24 -3.45 5.42
C PHE A 61 -18.24 -2.73 4.52
N TRP A 62 -17.88 -2.47 3.27
CA TRP A 62 -18.79 -1.88 2.30
C TRP A 62 -20.03 -2.75 2.07
N ARG A 63 -19.85 -4.07 1.93
CA ARG A 63 -20.95 -5.03 1.78
C ARG A 63 -21.85 -5.12 3.01
N GLN A 64 -21.28 -4.95 4.20
CA GLN A 64 -22.04 -4.93 5.46
C GLN A 64 -22.76 -3.59 5.72
N GLY A 65 -22.62 -2.61 4.83
CA GLY A 65 -23.20 -1.27 5.01
C GLY A 65 -22.42 -0.37 5.98
N ASP A 66 -21.30 -0.83 6.56
CA ASP A 66 -20.44 -0.02 7.40
C ASP A 66 -19.46 0.82 6.54
N ARG A 67 -20.01 1.88 5.94
CA ARG A 67 -19.25 2.76 5.04
C ARG A 67 -18.10 3.48 5.75
N HIS A 68 -18.26 3.83 7.03
CA HIS A 68 -17.19 4.46 7.80
C HIS A 68 -16.01 3.49 8.00
N ALA A 69 -16.27 2.26 8.44
CA ALA A 69 -15.22 1.24 8.58
C ALA A 69 -14.54 0.92 7.24
N ALA A 70 -15.29 0.92 6.13
CA ALA A 70 -14.71 0.77 4.79
C ALA A 70 -13.73 1.90 4.45
N MET A 71 -14.01 3.15 4.84
CA MET A 71 -13.07 4.27 4.64
C MET A 71 -11.82 4.16 5.50
N VAL A 72 -11.94 3.62 6.73
CA VAL A 72 -10.77 3.31 7.58
C VAL A 72 -9.89 2.25 6.93
N ALA A 73 -10.48 1.17 6.40
CA ALA A 73 -9.72 0.17 5.65
C ALA A 73 -9.09 0.74 4.37
N LEU A 74 -9.78 1.67 3.69
CA LEU A 74 -9.25 2.32 2.50
C LEU A 74 -8.07 3.25 2.80
N TRP A 75 -8.04 3.83 4.01
CA TRP A 75 -6.89 4.57 4.50
C TRP A 75 -5.64 3.68 4.57
N TRP A 76 -5.80 2.42 5.00
CA TRP A 76 -4.70 1.45 5.04
C TRP A 76 -4.19 1.09 3.63
N VAL A 77 -5.08 1.00 2.63
CA VAL A 77 -4.67 0.87 1.22
C VAL A 77 -3.79 2.06 0.79
N ALA A 78 -4.16 3.29 1.15
CA ALA A 78 -3.37 4.46 0.82
C ALA A 78 -1.97 4.46 1.45
N GLN A 79 -1.86 4.06 2.72
CA GLN A 79 -0.55 3.96 3.38
C GLN A 79 0.32 2.86 2.74
N ASN A 80 -0.26 1.71 2.37
CA ASN A 80 0.45 0.69 1.60
C ASN A 80 0.99 1.27 0.28
N LEU A 81 0.18 2.02 -0.47
CA LEU A 81 0.64 2.64 -1.72
C LEU A 81 1.84 3.57 -1.51
N TRP A 82 1.92 4.30 -0.39
CA TRP A 82 3.11 5.12 -0.11
C TRP A 82 4.34 4.28 0.22
N ASN A 83 4.17 3.21 1.00
CA ASN A 83 5.23 2.23 1.28
C ASN A 83 5.77 1.62 -0.02
N VAL A 84 4.87 1.12 -0.90
CA VAL A 84 5.22 0.60 -2.22
C VAL A 84 5.92 1.64 -3.08
N SER A 85 5.46 2.88 -3.05
CA SER A 85 6.09 3.98 -3.80
C SER A 85 7.57 4.15 -3.44
N VAL A 86 7.90 4.07 -2.15
CA VAL A 86 9.29 4.17 -1.66
C VAL A 86 10.10 2.97 -2.13
N TYR A 87 9.53 1.76 -2.05
CA TYR A 87 10.19 0.54 -2.51
C TYR A 87 10.44 0.55 -4.03
N VAL A 88 9.46 0.99 -4.84
CA VAL A 88 9.61 1.17 -6.29
C VAL A 88 10.72 2.19 -6.61
N GLN A 89 10.77 3.31 -5.89
CA GLN A 89 11.81 4.34 -6.07
C GLN A 89 13.20 3.86 -5.64
N ASP A 90 13.28 2.84 -4.79
CA ASP A 90 14.55 2.22 -4.40
C ASP A 90 15.02 1.16 -5.41
N ALA A 91 14.23 0.82 -6.44
CA ALA A 91 14.51 -0.31 -7.34
C ALA A 91 15.92 -0.31 -7.94
N ARG A 92 16.50 0.85 -8.29
CA ARG A 92 17.90 0.93 -8.79
C ARG A 92 18.94 1.15 -7.70
N ALA A 93 18.54 1.78 -6.61
CA ALA A 93 19.47 2.20 -5.57
C ALA A 93 19.74 1.08 -4.57
N GLU A 94 18.74 0.21 -4.35
CA GLU A 94 18.80 -0.98 -3.48
C GLU A 94 19.36 -0.65 -2.08
N VAL A 95 18.93 0.49 -1.53
CA VAL A 95 19.40 1.00 -0.24
C VAL A 95 18.54 0.48 0.90
N LEU A 96 17.27 0.14 0.64
CA LEU A 96 16.37 -0.39 1.66
C LEU A 96 16.86 -1.77 2.14
N PRO A 97 16.81 -2.05 3.45
CA PRO A 97 17.18 -3.37 3.94
C PRO A 97 16.14 -4.41 3.52
N LEU A 98 16.61 -5.52 2.96
CA LEU A 98 15.76 -6.67 2.65
C LEU A 98 15.54 -7.57 3.88
N VAL A 99 14.39 -8.21 3.91
CA VAL A 99 14.16 -9.37 4.76
C VAL A 99 14.71 -10.59 4.02
N GLY A 100 15.64 -11.32 4.63
CA GLY A 100 16.19 -12.57 4.05
C GLY A 100 17.36 -12.40 3.06
N GLY A 101 17.73 -11.17 2.66
CA GLY A 101 18.99 -10.89 1.94
C GLY A 101 19.04 -11.35 0.48
N GLY A 102 17.89 -11.42 -0.20
CA GLY A 102 17.75 -11.81 -1.61
C GLY A 102 17.90 -10.65 -2.61
N GLU A 103 17.22 -10.78 -3.75
CA GLU A 103 17.10 -9.72 -4.77
C GLU A 103 15.96 -8.75 -4.41
N HIS A 104 16.08 -7.46 -4.75
CA HIS A 104 14.99 -6.50 -4.57
C HIS A 104 13.87 -6.75 -5.59
N ASP A 105 12.64 -6.95 -5.12
CA ASP A 105 11.50 -7.30 -5.99
C ASP A 105 11.31 -6.29 -7.13
N TRP A 106 11.33 -5.00 -6.81
CA TRP A 106 11.10 -3.96 -7.81
C TRP A 106 12.29 -3.74 -8.73
N ASN A 107 13.51 -4.13 -8.35
CA ASN A 107 14.64 -4.22 -9.27
C ASN A 107 14.36 -5.29 -10.34
N TYR A 108 14.04 -6.51 -9.89
CA TYR A 108 13.71 -7.63 -10.77
C TYR A 108 12.51 -7.30 -11.67
N LEU A 109 11.39 -6.83 -11.10
CA LEU A 109 10.15 -6.57 -11.83
C LEU A 109 10.32 -5.49 -12.91
N LEU A 110 10.96 -4.36 -12.57
CA LEU A 110 11.20 -3.31 -13.55
C LEU A 110 12.28 -3.70 -14.55
N GLY A 111 13.30 -4.46 -14.13
CA GLY A 111 14.34 -5.02 -14.99
C GLY A 111 13.74 -5.94 -16.06
N ALA A 112 12.90 -6.90 -15.65
CA ALA A 112 12.21 -7.84 -16.54
C ALA A 112 11.29 -7.12 -17.56
N LEU A 113 10.74 -5.96 -17.18
CA LEU A 113 9.90 -5.14 -18.07
C LEU A 113 10.71 -4.12 -18.91
N GLY A 114 12.02 -3.99 -18.70
CA GLY A 114 12.84 -2.96 -19.34
C GLY A 114 12.50 -1.53 -18.88
N LEU A 115 11.90 -1.39 -17.70
CA LEU A 115 11.42 -0.13 -17.11
C LEU A 115 12.24 0.35 -15.90
N LEU A 116 13.43 -0.22 -15.69
CA LEU A 116 14.24 0.05 -14.50
C LEU A 116 14.64 1.54 -14.37
N ASN A 117 14.82 2.25 -15.48
CA ASN A 117 15.14 3.68 -15.48
C ASN A 117 13.94 4.59 -15.15
N GLN A 118 12.74 4.01 -15.09
CA GLN A 118 11.47 4.69 -14.84
C GLN A 118 10.99 4.50 -13.38
N ASP A 119 11.76 3.81 -12.55
CA ASP A 119 11.54 3.63 -11.10
C ASP A 119 11.02 4.89 -10.39
N GLN A 120 11.64 6.06 -10.60
CA GLN A 120 11.25 7.32 -9.97
C GLN A 120 9.88 7.82 -10.44
N VAL A 121 9.60 7.67 -11.74
CA VAL A 121 8.33 8.11 -12.33
C VAL A 121 7.20 7.18 -11.89
N ILE A 122 7.44 5.87 -11.90
CA ILE A 122 6.46 4.86 -11.50
C ILE A 122 6.17 5.01 -10.01
N GLY A 123 7.20 5.06 -9.16
CA GLY A 123 7.00 5.24 -7.72
C GLY A 123 6.34 6.59 -7.39
N GLY A 124 6.68 7.67 -8.12
CA GLY A 124 5.96 8.95 -8.03
C GLY A 124 4.47 8.85 -8.38
N ALA A 125 4.12 8.08 -9.41
CA ALA A 125 2.73 7.84 -9.79
C ALA A 125 1.98 7.02 -8.73
N VAL A 126 2.62 5.97 -8.19
CA VAL A 126 2.10 5.17 -7.07
C VAL A 126 1.87 6.05 -5.83
N ARG A 127 2.81 6.97 -5.54
CA ARG A 127 2.68 7.92 -4.43
C ARG A 127 1.46 8.82 -4.61
N LEU A 128 1.29 9.37 -5.81
CA LEU A 128 0.14 10.22 -6.13
C LEU A 128 -1.18 9.45 -5.99
N ALA A 129 -1.23 8.21 -6.47
CA ALA A 129 -2.39 7.34 -6.28
C ALA A 129 -2.73 7.16 -4.79
N GLY A 130 -1.72 6.89 -3.95
CA GLY A 130 -1.89 6.83 -2.49
C GLY A 130 -2.46 8.12 -1.90
N VAL A 131 -1.97 9.29 -2.34
CA VAL A 131 -2.49 10.60 -1.89
C VAL A 131 -3.97 10.78 -2.26
N LEU A 132 -4.35 10.41 -3.47
CA LEU A 132 -5.74 10.51 -3.93
C LEU A 132 -6.67 9.56 -3.16
N VAL A 133 -6.24 8.31 -2.93
CA VAL A 133 -6.99 7.32 -2.14
C VAL A 133 -7.13 7.78 -0.69
N TYR A 134 -6.08 8.32 -0.11
CA TYR A 134 -6.10 8.91 1.24
C TYR A 134 -7.09 10.08 1.35
N ALA A 135 -7.05 11.00 0.38
CA ALA A 135 -7.96 12.15 0.37
C ALA A 135 -9.42 11.70 0.29
N TRP A 136 -9.71 10.72 -0.58
CA TRP A 136 -11.03 10.12 -0.69
C TRP A 136 -11.46 9.41 0.60
N SER A 137 -10.57 8.62 1.22
CA SER A 137 -10.82 7.97 2.50
C SER A 137 -11.14 8.97 3.61
N CYS A 138 -10.40 10.10 3.69
CA CYS A 138 -10.65 11.12 4.71
C CYS A 138 -11.97 11.86 4.49
N LEU A 139 -12.27 12.22 3.24
CA LEU A 139 -13.53 12.87 2.88
C LEU A 139 -14.72 11.95 3.19
N GLY A 140 -14.68 10.71 2.72
CA GLY A 140 -15.74 9.72 2.97
C GLY A 140 -15.86 9.37 4.46
N GLY A 141 -14.73 9.23 5.16
CA GLY A 141 -14.72 8.96 6.60
C GLY A 141 -15.42 10.06 7.38
N TRP A 142 -15.16 11.34 7.03
CA TRP A 142 -15.83 12.48 7.64
C TRP A 142 -17.34 12.48 7.37
N THR A 143 -17.77 12.29 6.12
CA THR A 143 -19.19 12.32 5.75
C THR A 143 -19.98 11.22 6.46
N TYR A 144 -19.51 9.97 6.42
CA TYR A 144 -20.22 8.85 7.03
C TYR A 144 -20.19 8.88 8.56
N ALA A 145 -19.18 9.52 9.17
CA ALA A 145 -19.18 9.76 10.61
C ALA A 145 -20.25 10.80 11.00
N SER A 146 -20.41 11.86 10.21
CA SER A 146 -21.40 12.90 10.47
C SER A 146 -22.85 12.41 10.31
N GLU A 147 -23.12 11.55 9.32
CA GLU A 147 -24.45 10.95 9.11
C GLU A 147 -24.90 10.05 10.28
N ARG A 148 -23.94 9.46 11.02
CA ARG A 148 -24.24 8.66 12.22
C ARG A 148 -24.53 9.50 13.47
N ALA A 149 -24.15 10.77 13.46
CA ALA A 149 -24.27 11.67 14.60
C ALA A 149 -25.59 12.45 14.63
N GLU A 150 -26.35 12.46 13.53
CA GLU A 150 -27.70 13.05 13.50
C GLU A 150 -28.72 12.08 14.14
N PRO A 151 -29.47 12.49 15.18
CA PRO A 151 -30.53 11.67 15.75
C PRO A 151 -31.71 11.52 14.76
N PRO A 152 -32.46 10.39 14.83
CA PRO A 152 -33.59 10.10 13.93
C PRO A 152 -34.79 11.02 14.13
#